data_AF-A0A0K9GH29-F1
#
_entry.id   AF-A0A0K9GH29-F1
#
_cell.length_a   1.000
_cell.length_b   1.000
_cell.length_c   1.000
_cell.angle_alpha   90.00
_cell.angle_beta   90.00
_cell.angle_gamma   90.00
#
_symmetry.space_group_name_H-M   'P 1'
#
loop_
_entity.id
_entity.type
_entity.pdbx_description
1 polymer ?
#
loop_
_entity_poly.entity_id
_entity_poly.type
_entity_poly.pdbx_seq_one_letter_code
_entity_poly.pdbx_strand_id
1 'polypeptide(L)' 'MKKTEKAETIAESRVENGQMAPDLKEMKNLGKQMENLRTNEELANDYGKSPDPVQHEDEEVNDK' A
#
# COMPACT_ATOMS: atom_id res chain seq x y z
N MET A 1 -0.17 15.04 -32.74
CA MET A 1 -1.06 14.30 -31.82
C MET A 1 -0.23 13.21 -31.12
N LYS A 2 0.17 13.40 -29.86
CA LYS A 2 0.88 12.40 -29.03
C LYS A 2 0.59 12.68 -27.54
N LYS A 3 -0.66 12.51 -27.11
CA LYS A 3 -1.11 12.80 -25.73
C LYS A 3 -1.79 11.63 -25.01
N THR A 4 -1.69 10.40 -25.52
CA THR A 4 -2.49 9.27 -25.00
C THR A 4 -1.68 8.21 -24.26
N GLU A 5 -0.42 7.94 -24.61
CA GLU A 5 0.31 6.78 -24.04
C GLU A 5 0.90 7.00 -22.63
N LYS A 6 1.19 8.25 -22.23
CA LYS A 6 1.80 8.55 -20.91
C LYS A 6 0.79 8.62 -19.76
N ALA A 7 -0.49 8.78 -20.03
CA ALA A 7 -1.50 8.91 -18.98
C ALA A 7 -1.95 7.53 -18.44
N GLU A 8 -1.96 6.50 -19.29
CA GLU A 8 -2.34 5.13 -18.89
C GLU A 8 -1.26 4.46 -18.04
N THR A 9 0.02 4.68 -18.34
CA THR A 9 1.15 4.08 -17.59
C THR A 9 1.32 4.63 -16.17
N ILE A 10 0.84 5.85 -15.88
CA ILE A 10 0.91 6.43 -14.53
C ILE A 10 -0.20 5.85 -13.63
N ALA A 11 -1.37 5.54 -14.21
CA ALA A 11 -2.49 4.95 -13.47
C ALA A 11 -2.18 3.52 -12.97
N GLU A 12 -1.43 2.73 -13.74
CA GLU A 12 -0.97 1.39 -13.34
C GLU A 12 0.14 1.41 -12.27
N SER A 13 0.87 2.52 -12.12
CA SER A 13 1.93 2.66 -11.11
C SER A 13 1.44 3.15 -9.74
N ARG A 14 0.12 3.29 -9.56
CA ARG A 14 -0.47 3.80 -8.32
C ARG A 14 -0.33 2.73 -7.25
N VAL A 15 0.77 2.81 -6.49
CA VAL A 15 1.03 1.97 -5.32
C VAL A 15 -0.25 1.89 -4.49
N GLU A 16 -0.80 0.68 -4.29
CA GLU A 16 -2.07 0.47 -3.57
C GLU A 16 -2.01 1.05 -2.15
N ASN A 17 -0.82 0.99 -1.53
CA ASN A 17 -0.49 1.62 -0.26
C ASN A 17 0.26 2.94 -0.44
N GLY A 18 -0.16 3.79 -1.38
CA GLY A 18 0.55 5.03 -1.74
C GLY A 18 1.00 5.85 -0.53
N GLN A 19 2.18 6.50 -0.65
CA GLN A 19 2.86 7.18 0.47
C GLN A 19 2.07 8.34 1.12
N MET A 20 0.98 8.79 0.49
CA MET A 20 0.05 9.77 1.03
C MET A 20 -1.39 9.48 0.58
N ALA A 21 -2.36 9.83 1.43
CA ALA A 21 -3.77 9.80 1.06
C ALA A 21 -4.03 10.79 -0.11
N PRO A 22 -4.59 10.33 -1.24
CA PRO A 22 -4.82 11.12 -2.44
C PRO A 22 -5.99 12.10 -2.32
N ASP A 23 -6.89 11.91 -1.36
CA ASP A 23 -8.05 12.78 -1.13
C ASP A 23 -8.45 12.89 0.35
N LEU A 24 -9.36 13.82 0.64
CA LEU A 24 -9.85 14.10 1.99
C LEU A 24 -10.62 12.93 2.61
N LYS A 25 -11.31 12.13 1.79
CA LYS A 25 -12.08 10.98 2.27
C LYS A 25 -11.12 9.88 2.73
N GLU A 26 -10.06 9.64 1.97
CA GLU A 26 -9.03 8.67 2.30
C GLU A 26 -8.21 9.13 3.52
N MET A 27 -7.89 10.43 3.63
CA MET A 27 -7.24 11.00 4.81
C MET A 27 -8.04 10.75 6.10
N LYS A 28 -9.38 10.92 6.05
CA LYS A 28 -10.26 10.66 7.20
C LYS A 28 -10.33 9.17 7.56
N ASN A 29 -10.38 8.29 6.55
CA ASN A 29 -10.35 6.85 6.79
C ASN A 29 -9.03 6.40 7.41
N LEU A 30 -7.91 6.95 6.95
CA LEU A 30 -6.60 6.71 7.55
C LEU A 30 -6.57 7.15 9.02
N GLY A 31 -7.09 8.33 9.35
CA GLY A 31 -7.18 8.80 10.73
C GLY A 31 -7.96 7.85 11.64
N LYS A 32 -9.11 7.33 11.18
CA LYS A 32 -9.91 6.34 11.93
C LYS A 32 -9.18 5.01 12.10
N GLN A 33 -8.42 4.57 11.10
CA GLN A 33 -7.64 3.33 11.20
C GLN A 33 -6.54 3.47 12.27
N MET A 34 -5.85 4.62 12.30
CA MET A 34 -4.80 4.92 13.29
C MET A 34 -5.37 5.07 14.72
N GLU A 35 -6.53 5.72 14.87
CA GLU A 35 -7.20 5.90 16.16
C GLU A 35 -7.57 4.55 16.81
N ASN A 36 -7.98 3.57 16.01
CA ASN A 36 -8.38 2.26 16.49
C ASN A 36 -7.24 1.24 16.57
N LEU A 37 -5.99 1.63 16.27
CA LEU A 37 -4.81 0.76 16.29
C LEU A 37 -5.04 -0.60 15.60
N ARG A 38 -5.70 -0.57 14.42
CA ARG A 38 -6.13 -1.78 13.74
C ARG A 38 -4.97 -2.69 13.37
N THR A 39 -5.22 -3.99 13.38
CA THR A 39 -4.21 -4.99 13.02
C THR A 39 -4.02 -5.07 11.50
N ASN A 40 -2.90 -5.66 11.08
CA ASN A 40 -2.64 -5.94 9.66
C ASN A 40 -3.73 -6.80 9.02
N GLU A 41 -4.33 -7.73 9.77
CA GLU A 41 -5.43 -8.58 9.30
C GLU A 41 -6.71 -7.76 9.07
N GLU A 42 -7.06 -6.86 9.99
CA GLU A 42 -8.22 -5.97 9.85
C GLU A 42 -8.04 -4.97 8.70
N LEU A 43 -6.83 -4.47 8.48
CA LEU A 43 -6.52 -3.56 7.37
C LEU A 43 -6.64 -4.26 6.01
N ALA A 44 -6.23 -5.53 5.92
CA ALA A 44 -6.38 -6.33 4.71
C ALA A 44 -7.85 -6.66 4.41
N ASN A 45 -8.58 -7.16 5.40
CA ASN A 45 -9.95 -7.65 5.22
C ASN A 45 -10.97 -6.52 5.02
N ASP A 46 -10.88 -5.44 5.81
CA ASP A 46 -11.93 -4.41 5.82
C ASP A 46 -11.63 -3.23 4.89
N TYR A 47 -10.35 -3.01 4.55
CA TYR A 47 -9.92 -1.82 3.82
C TYR A 47 -9.12 -2.11 2.56
N GLY A 48 -8.89 -3.39 2.22
CA GLY A 48 -8.15 -3.77 1.03
C GLY A 48 -6.71 -3.25 1.01
N LYS A 49 -6.12 -3.01 2.18
CA LYS A 49 -4.73 -2.58 2.30
C LYS A 49 -3.81 -3.78 2.36
N SER A 50 -2.71 -3.74 1.63
CA SER A 50 -1.67 -4.76 1.80
C SER A 50 -0.87 -4.43 3.06
N PRO A 51 -0.74 -5.35 4.04
CA PRO A 51 0.18 -5.15 5.14
C PRO A 51 1.63 -5.15 4.65
N ASP A 52 2.53 -4.63 5.47
CA ASP A 52 3.96 -4.70 5.16
C ASP A 52 4.41 -6.16 5.00
N PRO A 53 5.34 -6.45 4.08
CA PRO A 53 5.88 -7.79 3.90
C PRO A 53 6.43 -8.35 5.22
N VAL A 54 6.17 -9.64 5.49
CA VAL A 54 6.80 -10.33 6.60
C VAL A 54 8.30 -10.36 6.34
N GLN A 55 9.06 -9.73 7.23
CA GLN A 55 10.52 -9.77 7.19
C GLN A 55 10.95 -11.17 7.64
N HIS A 56 11.49 -11.95 6.71
CA HIS A 56 12.21 -13.18 7.05
C HIS A 56 13.67 -12.80 7.32
N GLU A 57 14.28 -13.39 8.36
CA GLU A 57 15.73 -13.39 8.44
C GLU A 57 16.25 -14.08 7.18
N ASP A 58 17.20 -13.46 6.48
CA ASP A 58 17.86 -14.13 5.36
C ASP A 58 18.42 -15.45 5.91
N GLU A 59 17.95 -16.60 5.39
CA GLU A 59 18.66 -17.84 5.62
C GLU A 59 20.08 -17.59 5.09
N GLU A 60 21.06 -17.48 6.00
CA GLU A 60 22.46 -17.35 5.61
C GLU A 60 22.74 -18.50 4.63
N VAL A 61 22.86 -18.15 3.35
CA VAL A 61 23.18 -19.11 2.29
C VAL A 61 24.60 -19.56 2.57
N ASN A 62 24.71 -20.65 3.32
CA ASN A 62 25.97 -21.25 3.73
C ASN A 62 26.47 -22.09 2.56
N ASP A 63 26.87 -21.41 1.48
CA ASP A 63 27.58 -22.00 0.35
C ASP A 63 28.99 -22.39 0.83
N LYS A 64 29.11 -23.64 1.28
CA LYS A 64 30.39 -24.33 1.57
C LYS A 64 30.97 -24.98 0.32
#